data_AF-A0A848FUZ1-F1
#
_entry.id   AF-A0A848FUZ1-F1
#
_cell.length_a   1.000
_cell.length_b   1.000
_cell.length_c   1.000
_cell.angle_alpha   90.00
_cell.angle_beta   90.00
_cell.angle_gamma   90.00
#
_symmetry.space_group_name_H-M   'P 1'
#
loop_
_entity.id
_entity.type
_entity.pdbx_description
1 polymer ?
#
loop_
_entity_poly.entity_id
_entity_poly.type
_entity_poly.pdbx_seq_one_letter_code
_entity_poly.pdbx_strand_id
1 'polypeptide(L)'
;MMKALILFIGVAVSFAACAPNKSSRAPFMMGEENFKDDAIAKLKATKTVFFYQKENGVANDSLEKAISEAWTLTPIIFDDFSNANKYAGNPAYSYFVIEGVKTTVSRSNGFSYSNIHYYLALNVFKEVTKKGKVVTDGLYRIELFPNFESMMMGDRGKKDEVIDNLYAKGQFYNWSPVSLKACLATSNTNLTNKNRPWLFQNIKDANLSQLLSHDTLYVPKRLLIQYNSFTGKEKDKEENVFGSYRYKYRLCTDAELYQIFEVEKRGRFLFEYVKSSTDKFVTVYDLKEKKAVYRHYAPMSYNLKGKDVSFIR
;
A
#
# COMPACT_ATOMS: atom_id res chain seq x y z
N MET A 1 -9.99 -0.71 -28.86
CA MET A 1 -9.51 -0.22 -27.55
C MET A 1 -10.18 1.13 -27.26
N MET A 2 -11.17 1.15 -26.37
CA MET A 2 -11.86 2.39 -26.00
C MET A 2 -11.02 3.09 -24.92
N LYS A 3 -10.40 4.23 -25.24
CA LYS A 3 -9.72 5.06 -24.24
C LYS A 3 -10.79 5.71 -23.37
N ALA A 4 -11.03 5.15 -22.18
CA ALA A 4 -11.81 5.82 -21.16
C ALA A 4 -10.98 7.00 -20.63
N LEU A 5 -11.49 8.22 -20.76
CA LEU A 5 -10.96 9.38 -20.06
C LEU A 5 -11.39 9.25 -18.59
N ILE A 6 -10.48 8.78 -17.73
CA ILE A 6 -10.73 8.68 -16.29
C ILE A 6 -10.24 9.99 -15.66
N LEU A 7 -11.18 10.89 -15.37
CA LEU A 7 -10.91 12.10 -14.61
C LEU A 7 -11.03 11.79 -13.12
N PHE A 8 -9.91 11.77 -12.40
CA PHE A 8 -9.90 11.60 -10.94
C PHE A 8 -9.99 12.96 -10.25
N ILE A 9 -11.17 13.31 -9.73
CA ILE A 9 -11.33 14.44 -8.81
C ILE A 9 -11.27 13.86 -7.40
N GLY A 10 -10.19 14.16 -6.67
CA GLY A 10 -9.93 13.64 -5.33
C GLY A 10 -10.02 14.70 -4.24
N VAL A 11 -10.70 14.39 -3.13
CA VAL A 11 -10.59 15.14 -1.87
C VAL A 11 -9.67 14.35 -0.95
N ALA A 12 -8.56 14.99 -0.57
CA ALA A 12 -7.60 14.43 0.38
C ALA A 12 -8.10 14.62 1.81
N VAL A 13 -7.84 13.64 2.66
CA VAL A 13 -7.94 13.80 4.11
C VAL A 13 -6.51 13.90 4.63
N SER A 14 -6.15 15.01 5.28
CA SER A 14 -4.78 15.26 5.71
C SER A 14 -4.65 15.73 7.12
N PHE A 15 -3.44 15.54 7.63
CA PHE A 15 -2.94 16.19 8.82
C PHE A 15 -3.00 17.72 8.66
N ALA A 16 -3.52 18.42 9.66
CA ALA A 16 -3.74 19.88 9.60
C ALA A 16 -2.44 20.68 9.34
N ALA A 17 -1.27 20.14 9.74
CA ALA A 17 0.03 20.78 9.55
C ALA A 17 0.72 20.44 8.22
N CYS A 18 0.38 19.33 7.58
CA CYS A 18 0.96 18.87 6.31
C CYS A 18 -0.15 18.61 5.32
N ALA A 19 -0.46 19.58 4.45
CA ALA A 19 -1.36 19.22 3.36
C ALA A 19 -0.60 18.38 2.33
N PRO A 20 -1.21 17.30 1.84
CA PRO A 20 -0.68 16.53 0.75
C PRO A 20 -0.57 17.45 -0.45
N ASN A 21 0.54 17.30 -1.14
CA ASN A 21 0.77 18.00 -2.37
C ASN A 21 -0.26 17.54 -3.40
N LYS A 22 -1.03 18.49 -3.93
CA LYS A 22 -1.48 18.41 -5.32
C LYS A 22 -0.25 18.68 -6.18
N SER A 23 0.72 17.76 -6.20
CA SER A 23 1.75 17.78 -7.23
C SER A 23 0.99 17.79 -8.56
N SER A 24 1.14 18.86 -9.34
CA SER A 24 0.46 19.02 -10.63
C SER A 24 0.82 17.91 -11.62
N ARG A 25 1.84 17.10 -11.31
CA ARG A 25 2.34 16.01 -12.15
C ARG A 25 1.81 14.63 -11.76
N ALA A 26 1.46 14.40 -10.50
CA ALA A 26 0.89 13.12 -10.06
C ALA A 26 0.09 13.27 -8.74
N PRO A 27 -1.21 13.60 -8.81
CA PRO A 27 -2.05 13.68 -7.60
C PRO A 27 -2.07 12.33 -6.87
N PHE A 28 -1.89 12.36 -5.55
CA PHE A 28 -1.95 11.18 -4.66
C PHE A 28 -0.99 10.03 -5.05
N MET A 29 0.12 10.37 -5.73
CA MET A 29 1.14 9.43 -6.20
C MET A 29 0.58 8.29 -7.08
N MET A 30 -0.52 8.56 -7.79
CA MET A 30 -1.14 7.55 -8.68
C MET A 30 -0.40 7.40 -10.01
N GLY A 31 0.26 8.46 -10.48
CA GLY A 31 0.96 8.52 -11.75
C GLY A 31 2.34 7.84 -11.73
N GLU A 32 2.75 7.31 -12.88
CA GLU A 32 4.15 6.92 -13.09
C GLU A 32 5.06 8.14 -12.97
N GLU A 33 6.25 7.95 -12.41
CA GLU A 33 7.26 9.00 -12.33
C GLU A 33 8.67 8.41 -12.42
N ASN A 34 9.45 8.94 -13.37
CA ASN A 34 10.90 8.75 -13.37
C ASN A 34 11.52 9.92 -12.62
N PHE A 35 12.06 9.64 -11.44
CA PHE A 35 12.65 10.64 -10.57
C PHE A 35 13.97 11.15 -11.13
N LYS A 36 14.18 12.45 -10.97
CA LYS A 36 15.49 13.06 -11.16
C LYS A 36 16.40 12.75 -9.96
N ASP A 37 17.71 12.88 -10.17
CA ASP A 37 18.73 12.56 -9.18
C ASP A 37 18.61 13.39 -7.91
N ASP A 38 18.18 14.65 -8.02
CA ASP A 38 17.95 15.56 -6.90
C ASP A 38 16.84 15.06 -5.96
N ALA A 39 15.75 14.50 -6.50
CA ALA A 39 14.65 13.97 -5.67
C ALA A 39 15.11 12.77 -4.82
N ILE A 40 15.88 11.85 -5.40
CA ILE A 40 16.41 10.70 -4.67
C ILE A 40 17.55 11.10 -3.73
N ALA A 41 18.41 12.04 -4.11
CA ALA A 41 19.45 12.58 -3.24
C ALA A 41 18.83 13.26 -2.00
N LYS A 42 17.74 14.01 -2.20
CA LYS A 42 16.99 14.63 -1.11
C LYS A 42 16.42 13.60 -0.13
N LEU A 43 15.84 12.50 -0.63
CA LEU A 43 15.40 11.39 0.22
C LEU A 43 16.56 10.81 1.03
N LYS A 44 17.68 10.47 0.36
CA LYS A 44 18.86 9.86 0.98
C LYS A 44 19.53 10.74 2.05
N ALA A 45 19.34 12.05 2.00
CA ALA A 45 19.83 12.98 3.01
C ALA A 45 18.95 13.03 4.29
N THR A 46 17.86 12.27 4.36
CA THR A 46 16.94 12.25 5.50
C THR A 46 17.11 11.01 6.38
N LYS A 47 16.50 11.06 7.57
CA LYS A 47 16.06 9.86 8.31
C LYS A 47 14.58 9.61 8.01
N THR A 48 14.20 8.37 7.71
CA THR A 48 12.80 8.04 7.43
C THR A 48 12.08 7.63 8.70
N VAL A 49 10.98 8.30 9.02
CA VAL A 49 10.12 7.95 10.15
C VAL A 49 9.00 7.03 9.67
N PHE A 50 8.81 5.91 10.35
CA PHE A 50 7.67 5.03 10.16
C PHE A 50 6.78 5.11 11.40
N PHE A 51 5.55 5.60 11.23
CA PHE A 51 4.59 5.66 12.33
C PHE A 51 3.85 4.33 12.47
N TYR A 52 3.82 3.75 13.67
CA TYR A 52 3.09 2.50 13.95
C TYR A 52 1.67 2.76 14.49
N GLN A 53 0.81 1.75 14.40
CA GLN A 53 -0.56 1.78 14.98
C GLN A 53 -0.56 1.23 16.41
N LYS A 54 -1.27 1.92 17.33
CA LYS A 54 -1.30 1.59 18.78
C LYS A 54 -2.04 0.30 19.12
N GLU A 55 -3.06 -0.06 18.34
CA GLU A 55 -3.97 -1.17 18.66
C GLU A 55 -3.33 -2.57 18.55
N ASN A 56 -2.03 -2.65 18.22
CA ASN A 56 -1.25 -3.88 18.24
C ASN A 56 -0.42 -4.07 19.55
N GLY A 57 -0.62 -3.22 20.56
CA GLY A 57 -0.33 -3.49 21.98
C GLY A 57 1.13 -3.61 22.43
N VAL A 58 2.09 -3.74 21.52
CA VAL A 58 3.53 -3.76 21.79
C VAL A 58 4.19 -3.01 20.64
N ALA A 59 5.32 -2.33 20.89
CA ALA A 59 6.27 -2.10 19.81
C ALA A 59 6.39 -3.42 19.07
N ASN A 60 5.91 -3.48 17.84
CA ASN A 60 5.84 -4.73 17.11
C ASN A 60 7.28 -4.98 16.66
N ASP A 61 8.15 -5.48 17.54
CA ASP A 61 9.58 -5.69 17.29
C ASP A 61 9.78 -6.48 15.99
N SER A 62 8.86 -7.40 15.71
CA SER A 62 8.76 -8.13 14.46
C SER A 62 8.50 -7.22 13.25
N LEU A 63 7.61 -6.23 13.37
CA LEU A 63 7.37 -5.21 12.35
C LEU A 63 8.57 -4.27 12.19
N GLU A 64 9.11 -3.74 13.29
CA GLU A 64 10.27 -2.87 13.28
C GLU A 64 11.46 -3.55 12.61
N LYS A 65 11.75 -4.78 12.99
CA LYS A 65 12.78 -5.61 12.35
C LYS A 65 12.50 -5.80 10.86
N ALA A 66 11.31 -6.27 10.49
CA ALA A 66 10.97 -6.58 9.10
C ALA A 66 11.05 -5.35 8.18
N ILE A 67 10.58 -4.20 8.66
CA ILE A 67 10.63 -2.92 7.93
C ILE A 67 12.08 -2.42 7.85
N SER A 68 12.86 -2.50 8.94
CA SER A 68 14.28 -2.09 8.95
C SER A 68 15.13 -2.93 7.99
N GLU A 69 14.84 -4.22 7.85
CA GLU A 69 15.50 -5.08 6.86
C GLU A 69 15.08 -4.76 5.41
N ALA A 70 13.84 -4.29 5.20
CA ALA A 70 13.31 -3.98 3.88
C ALA A 70 13.79 -2.62 3.34
N TRP A 71 13.87 -1.63 4.24
CA TRP A 71 14.12 -0.23 3.90
C TRP A 71 15.58 0.13 4.14
N THR A 72 16.32 0.33 3.04
CA THR A 72 17.77 0.54 3.09
C THR A 72 18.21 1.88 2.50
N LEU A 73 17.26 2.71 2.04
CA LEU A 73 17.56 4.00 1.42
C LEU A 73 18.02 5.05 2.42
N THR A 74 17.57 4.97 3.67
CA THR A 74 17.85 5.91 4.76
C THR A 74 17.80 5.17 6.11
N PRO A 75 18.43 5.73 7.18
CA PRO A 75 18.18 5.26 8.53
C PRO A 75 16.70 5.40 8.89
N ILE A 76 16.13 4.39 9.54
CA ILE A 76 14.72 4.36 9.94
C ILE A 76 14.55 4.73 11.42
N ILE A 77 13.47 5.43 11.73
CA ILE A 77 13.00 5.74 13.07
C ILE A 77 11.57 5.20 13.20
N PHE A 78 11.31 4.43 14.24
CA PHE A 78 9.95 4.03 14.62
C PHE A 78 9.44 4.98 15.69
N ASP A 79 8.25 5.53 15.48
CA ASP A 79 7.65 6.45 16.44
C ASP A 79 6.12 6.38 16.42
N ASP A 80 5.50 6.89 17.48
CA ASP A 80 4.07 7.03 17.56
C ASP A 80 3.58 8.17 16.66
N PHE A 81 2.41 7.99 16.05
CA PHE A 81 1.83 9.05 15.24
C PHE A 81 1.54 10.33 16.03
N SER A 82 1.32 10.26 17.35
CA SER A 82 1.18 11.47 18.17
C SER A 82 2.41 12.38 18.13
N ASN A 83 3.58 11.84 17.75
CA ASN A 83 4.82 12.58 17.61
C ASN A 83 5.05 13.13 16.19
N ALA A 84 4.10 12.98 15.25
CA ALA A 84 4.25 13.42 13.86
C ALA A 84 4.65 14.90 13.72
N ASN A 85 4.12 15.77 14.60
CA ASN A 85 4.45 17.21 14.63
C ASN A 85 5.95 17.50 14.88
N LYS A 86 6.69 16.60 15.54
CA LYS A 86 8.14 16.72 15.75
C LYS A 86 8.93 16.66 14.45
N TYR A 87 8.39 15.92 13.47
CA TYR A 87 9.04 15.66 12.18
C TYR A 87 8.48 16.54 11.07
N ALA A 88 7.21 16.93 11.18
CA ALA A 88 6.54 17.81 10.25
C ALA A 88 7.32 19.13 10.06
N GLY A 89 7.61 19.49 8.81
CA GLY A 89 8.30 20.73 8.47
C GLY A 89 9.82 20.71 8.64
N ASN A 90 10.41 19.61 9.12
CA ASN A 90 11.85 19.50 9.27
C ASN A 90 12.48 18.79 8.05
N PRO A 91 13.39 19.45 7.29
CA PRO A 91 14.00 18.88 6.08
C PRO A 91 14.91 17.69 6.34
N ALA A 92 15.30 17.42 7.60
CA ALA A 92 16.11 16.26 7.96
C ALA A 92 15.34 14.94 7.97
N TYR A 93 14.00 14.99 7.81
CA TYR A 93 13.15 13.80 7.88
C TYR A 93 12.32 13.60 6.61
N SER A 94 12.16 12.33 6.27
CA SER A 94 11.09 11.83 5.42
C SER A 94 10.20 10.94 6.27
N TYR A 95 8.98 10.66 5.83
CA TYR A 95 8.08 9.85 6.64
C TYR A 95 7.08 9.04 5.82
N PHE A 96 6.82 7.83 6.31
CA PHE A 96 5.68 7.03 5.91
C PHE A 96 4.49 7.39 6.79
N VAL A 97 3.43 7.91 6.18
CA VAL A 97 2.19 8.28 6.87
C VAL A 97 0.98 7.68 6.18
N ILE A 98 -0.02 7.26 6.94
CA ILE A 98 -1.32 6.85 6.39
C ILE A 98 -2.00 8.09 5.81
N GLU A 99 -2.37 8.03 4.55
CA GLU A 99 -3.18 9.02 3.86
C GLU A 99 -4.42 8.35 3.26
N GLY A 100 -5.44 9.17 2.95
CA GLY A 100 -6.66 8.74 2.32
C GLY A 100 -7.08 9.68 1.19
N VAL A 101 -7.61 9.10 0.11
CA VAL A 101 -8.24 9.85 -0.97
C VAL A 101 -9.58 9.24 -1.35
N LYS A 102 -10.59 10.10 -1.43
CA LYS A 102 -11.86 9.78 -2.08
C LYS A 102 -11.84 10.32 -3.50
N THR A 103 -11.85 9.45 -4.49
CA THR A 103 -11.95 9.81 -5.91
C THR A 103 -13.37 9.60 -6.42
N THR A 104 -13.80 10.44 -7.36
CA THR A 104 -14.99 10.18 -8.16
C THR A 104 -14.57 9.78 -9.56
N VAL A 105 -15.06 8.64 -10.03
CA VAL A 105 -14.84 8.14 -11.39
C VAL A 105 -16.13 8.29 -12.17
N SER A 106 -16.12 9.16 -13.18
CA SER A 106 -17.23 9.34 -14.12
C SER A 106 -16.95 8.60 -15.43
N ARG A 107 -17.95 7.87 -15.93
CA ARG A 107 -17.89 7.16 -17.20
C ARG A 107 -18.63 7.93 -18.28
N SER A 108 -18.28 7.66 -19.54
CA SER A 108 -18.89 8.29 -20.72
C SER A 108 -20.39 8.04 -20.86
N ASN A 109 -20.93 7.00 -20.21
CA ASN A 109 -22.36 6.70 -20.18
C ASN A 109 -23.12 7.39 -19.04
N GLY A 110 -22.52 8.39 -18.38
CA GLY A 110 -23.14 9.13 -17.26
C GLY A 110 -23.05 8.43 -15.90
N PHE A 111 -22.64 7.16 -15.84
CA PHE A 111 -22.45 6.46 -14.58
C PHE A 111 -21.23 7.00 -13.83
N SER A 112 -21.42 7.39 -12.57
CA SER A 112 -20.32 7.80 -11.68
C SER A 112 -20.33 6.98 -10.40
N TYR A 113 -19.15 6.66 -9.89
CA TYR A 113 -18.98 6.04 -8.58
C TYR A 113 -17.84 6.70 -7.81
N SER A 114 -17.92 6.65 -6.48
CA SER A 114 -16.82 7.10 -5.62
C SER A 114 -15.99 5.91 -5.16
N ASN A 115 -14.67 6.09 -5.10
CA ASN A 115 -13.74 5.13 -4.57
C ASN A 115 -12.91 5.76 -3.45
N ILE A 116 -12.78 5.05 -2.32
CA ILE A 116 -11.95 5.44 -1.18
C ILE A 116 -10.75 4.51 -1.16
N HIS A 117 -9.56 5.12 -1.18
CA HIS A 117 -8.31 4.42 -0.96
C HIS A 117 -7.62 4.96 0.29
N TYR A 118 -7.07 4.04 1.08
CA TYR A 118 -6.05 4.36 2.09
C TYR A 118 -4.72 3.78 1.67
N TYR A 119 -3.66 4.47 2.03
CA TYR A 119 -2.33 4.10 1.62
C TYR A 119 -1.27 4.66 2.57
N LEU A 120 -0.12 3.98 2.63
CA LEU A 120 1.10 4.53 3.21
C LEU A 120 1.80 5.40 2.15
N ALA A 121 1.98 6.68 2.48
CA ALA A 121 2.62 7.68 1.65
C ALA A 121 4.04 7.94 2.15
N LEU A 122 5.05 7.77 1.30
CA LEU A 122 6.40 8.26 1.53
C LEU A 122 6.47 9.73 1.13
N ASN A 123 6.58 10.61 2.11
CA ASN A 123 6.68 12.05 1.92
C ASN A 123 8.07 12.56 2.29
N VAL A 124 8.57 13.53 1.53
CA VAL A 124 9.79 14.30 1.84
C VAL A 124 9.42 15.77 1.96
N PHE A 125 9.96 16.48 2.96
CA PHE A 125 9.75 17.92 3.11
C PHE A 125 10.11 18.68 1.82
N LYS A 126 9.27 19.60 1.38
CA LYS A 126 9.54 20.49 0.24
C LYS A 126 9.91 21.90 0.69
N GLU A 127 8.96 22.55 1.34
CA GLU A 127 9.06 23.95 1.77
C GLU A 127 8.00 24.25 2.83
N VAL A 128 8.11 25.42 3.46
CA VAL A 128 7.03 26.05 4.23
C VAL A 128 6.53 27.24 3.42
N THR A 129 5.23 27.26 3.12
CA THR A 129 4.63 28.39 2.39
C THR A 129 4.67 29.67 3.22
N LYS A 130 4.47 30.82 2.57
CA LYS A 130 4.33 32.13 3.24
C LYS A 130 3.26 32.17 4.35
N LYS A 131 2.28 31.25 4.31
CA LYS A 131 1.22 31.11 5.32
C LYS A 131 1.56 30.11 6.44
N GLY A 132 2.83 29.72 6.57
CA GLY A 132 3.31 28.77 7.60
C GLY A 132 2.95 27.30 7.34
N LYS A 133 2.35 27.00 6.18
CA LYS A 133 1.92 25.63 5.84
C LYS A 133 3.08 24.80 5.32
N VAL A 134 3.29 23.60 5.88
CA VAL A 134 4.28 22.64 5.38
C VAL A 134 3.79 22.01 4.08
N VAL A 135 4.67 21.96 3.09
CA VAL A 135 4.48 21.29 1.80
C VAL A 135 5.48 20.14 1.72
N THR A 136 5.04 18.99 1.23
CA THR A 136 5.88 17.82 0.96
C THR A 136 5.88 17.44 -0.52
N ASP A 137 6.84 16.63 -0.94
CA ASP A 137 6.78 15.89 -2.19
C ASP A 137 6.54 14.41 -1.85
N GLY A 138 5.45 13.86 -2.39
CA GLY A 138 5.09 12.45 -2.25
C GLY A 138 5.86 11.61 -3.27
N LEU A 139 6.72 10.72 -2.79
CA LEU A 139 7.59 9.91 -3.64
C LEU A 139 6.98 8.56 -3.96
N TYR A 140 6.32 7.90 -3.00
CA TYR A 140 5.83 6.55 -3.21
C TYR A 140 4.59 6.26 -2.38
N ARG A 141 3.76 5.35 -2.88
CA ARG A 141 2.50 4.95 -2.28
C ARG A 141 2.36 3.44 -2.21
N ILE A 142 1.99 2.92 -1.05
CA ILE A 142 1.66 1.51 -0.81
C ILE A 142 0.19 1.42 -0.42
N GLU A 143 -0.62 0.69 -1.19
CA GLU A 143 -2.05 0.53 -0.89
C GLU A 143 -2.24 -0.24 0.43
N LEU A 144 -3.19 0.23 1.24
CA LEU A 144 -3.64 -0.47 2.44
C LEU A 144 -4.99 -1.12 2.19
N PHE A 145 -5.22 -2.29 2.80
CA PHE A 145 -6.46 -3.03 2.72
C PHE A 145 -7.29 -2.82 3.99
N PRO A 146 -8.12 -1.78 4.08
CA PRO A 146 -8.93 -1.52 5.27
C PRO A 146 -10.04 -2.56 5.44
N ASN A 147 -10.38 -2.86 6.69
CA ASN A 147 -11.70 -3.41 7.01
C ASN A 147 -12.80 -2.38 6.75
N PHE A 148 -14.07 -2.80 6.85
CA PHE A 148 -15.19 -1.89 6.57
C PHE A 148 -15.20 -0.65 7.48
N GLU A 149 -14.98 -0.80 8.78
CA GLU A 149 -15.04 0.31 9.73
C GLU A 149 -13.98 1.38 9.44
N SER A 150 -12.73 0.95 9.23
CA SER A 150 -11.61 1.82 8.85
C SER A 150 -11.85 2.48 7.51
N MET A 151 -12.46 1.74 6.57
CA MET A 151 -12.80 2.29 5.27
C MET A 151 -13.76 3.48 5.40
N MET A 152 -14.77 3.36 6.28
CA MET A 152 -15.79 4.38 6.51
C MET A 152 -15.29 5.58 7.32
N MET A 153 -14.13 5.52 7.98
CA MET A 153 -13.59 6.65 8.76
C MET A 153 -13.39 7.91 7.90
N GLY A 154 -12.94 7.77 6.65
CA GLY A 154 -12.75 8.88 5.71
C GLY A 154 -14.03 9.37 5.04
N ASP A 155 -15.11 8.59 5.09
CA ASP A 155 -16.42 9.00 4.55
C ASP A 155 -17.31 9.66 5.63
N ARG A 156 -17.23 9.17 6.88
CA ARG A 156 -18.09 9.59 7.99
C ARG A 156 -17.38 10.39 9.08
N GLY A 157 -16.05 10.34 9.12
CA GLY A 157 -15.26 11.01 10.15
C GLY A 157 -15.09 12.51 9.89
N LYS A 158 -14.78 13.25 10.94
CA LYS A 158 -14.36 14.64 10.82
C LYS A 158 -12.98 14.69 10.20
N LYS A 159 -12.81 15.50 9.14
CA LYS A 159 -11.60 15.55 8.31
C LYS A 159 -10.30 15.64 9.12
N ASP A 160 -10.28 16.46 10.17
CA ASP A 160 -9.07 16.72 10.95
C ASP A 160 -8.73 15.60 11.95
N GLU A 161 -9.68 14.67 12.21
CA GLU A 161 -9.51 13.56 13.16
C GLU A 161 -9.31 12.20 12.45
N VAL A 162 -9.50 12.11 11.13
CA VAL A 162 -9.48 10.82 10.41
C VAL A 162 -8.13 10.14 10.55
N ILE A 163 -7.03 10.85 10.35
CA ILE A 163 -5.69 10.23 10.38
C ILE A 163 -5.36 9.74 11.79
N ASP A 164 -5.62 10.56 12.83
CA ASP A 164 -5.46 10.14 14.22
C ASP A 164 -6.29 8.89 14.54
N ASN A 165 -7.54 8.84 14.07
CA ASN A 165 -8.40 7.67 14.24
C ASN A 165 -7.88 6.45 13.47
N LEU A 166 -7.31 6.61 12.27
CA LEU A 166 -6.70 5.49 11.53
C LEU A 166 -5.47 4.93 12.26
N TYR A 167 -4.66 5.77 12.91
CA TYR A 167 -3.53 5.30 13.70
C TYR A 167 -3.94 4.69 15.06
N ALA A 168 -5.02 5.19 15.65
CA ALA A 168 -5.51 4.72 16.95
C ALA A 168 -6.38 3.45 16.85
N LYS A 169 -7.22 3.35 15.81
CA LYS A 169 -8.32 2.37 15.69
C LYS A 169 -8.44 1.76 14.29
N GLY A 170 -7.64 2.23 13.33
CA GLY A 170 -7.68 1.73 11.96
C GLY A 170 -7.15 0.31 11.90
N GLN A 171 -7.79 -0.53 11.12
CA GLN A 171 -7.45 -1.93 10.91
C GLN A 171 -7.28 -2.19 9.42
N PHE A 172 -6.09 -2.68 9.07
CA PHE A 172 -5.73 -3.01 7.70
C PHE A 172 -5.24 -4.46 7.61
N TYR A 173 -5.83 -5.25 6.71
CA TYR A 173 -5.53 -6.67 6.56
C TYR A 173 -4.12 -6.95 6.03
N ASN A 174 -3.47 -5.98 5.38
CA ASN A 174 -2.07 -6.10 4.94
C ASN A 174 -1.07 -5.36 5.85
N TRP A 175 -1.49 -4.95 7.05
CA TRP A 175 -0.59 -4.44 8.09
C TRP A 175 0.02 -5.60 8.89
N SER A 176 1.01 -6.26 8.29
CA SER A 176 1.77 -7.34 8.90
C SER A 176 3.26 -7.20 8.58
N PRO A 177 4.19 -7.76 9.38
CA PRO A 177 5.62 -7.72 9.11
C PRO A 177 5.99 -8.19 7.70
N VAL A 178 5.46 -9.34 7.27
CA VAL A 178 5.80 -9.95 5.99
C VAL A 178 5.19 -9.18 4.81
N SER A 179 3.93 -8.73 4.92
CA SER A 179 3.28 -7.95 3.86
C SER A 179 3.95 -6.59 3.68
N LEU A 180 4.20 -5.85 4.78
CA LEU A 180 4.85 -4.54 4.71
C LEU A 180 6.31 -4.66 4.24
N LYS A 181 7.06 -5.70 4.66
CA LYS A 181 8.39 -5.98 4.12
C LYS A 181 8.38 -6.17 2.61
N ALA A 182 7.43 -6.92 2.07
CA ALA A 182 7.34 -7.15 0.61
C ALA A 182 7.04 -5.86 -0.16
N CYS A 183 6.08 -5.08 0.32
CA CYS A 183 5.75 -3.77 -0.24
C CYS A 183 6.95 -2.81 -0.19
N LEU A 184 7.62 -2.71 0.96
CA LEU A 184 8.75 -1.80 1.16
C LEU A 184 9.99 -2.23 0.40
N ALA A 185 10.34 -3.51 0.37
CA ALA A 185 11.48 -4.01 -0.41
C ALA A 185 11.30 -3.69 -1.90
N THR A 186 10.08 -3.89 -2.42
CA THR A 186 9.74 -3.53 -3.81
C THR A 186 9.81 -2.02 -4.04
N SER A 187 9.30 -1.22 -3.09
CA SER A 187 9.35 0.25 -3.16
C SER A 187 10.79 0.77 -3.11
N ASN A 188 11.63 0.18 -2.26
CA ASN A 188 13.04 0.49 -2.11
C ASN A 188 13.81 0.18 -3.40
N THR A 189 13.55 -0.97 -4.05
CA THR A 189 14.10 -1.31 -5.37
C THR A 189 13.67 -0.27 -6.43
N ASN A 190 12.38 0.04 -6.50
CA ASN A 190 11.85 0.99 -7.48
C ASN A 190 12.45 2.39 -7.32
N LEU A 191 12.49 2.91 -6.09
CA LEU A 191 13.09 4.21 -5.79
C LEU A 191 14.61 4.24 -6.01
N THR A 192 15.32 3.14 -5.73
CA THR A 192 16.74 3.00 -6.08
C THR A 192 16.96 3.11 -7.59
N ASN A 193 16.04 2.54 -8.36
CA ASN A 193 15.99 2.64 -9.82
C ASN A 193 15.35 3.96 -10.31
N LYS A 194 15.11 4.92 -9.41
CA LYS A 194 14.55 6.24 -9.72
C LYS A 194 13.18 6.16 -10.41
N ASN A 195 12.37 5.15 -10.08
CA ASN A 195 11.07 4.92 -10.70
C ASN A 195 9.96 4.79 -9.63
N ARG A 196 8.81 5.40 -9.90
CA ARG A 196 7.52 5.02 -9.32
C ARG A 196 6.64 4.48 -10.45
N PRO A 197 6.25 3.19 -10.42
CA PRO A 197 5.35 2.64 -11.43
C PRO A 197 3.96 3.28 -11.34
N TRP A 198 3.22 3.28 -12.45
CA TRP A 198 1.82 3.71 -12.44
C TRP A 198 0.99 2.81 -11.51
N LEU A 199 0.17 3.40 -10.62
CA LEU A 199 -0.56 2.65 -9.59
C LEU A 199 -1.44 1.54 -10.17
N PHE A 200 -2.06 1.82 -11.33
CA PHE A 200 -2.99 0.92 -12.01
C PHE A 200 -2.32 0.04 -13.07
N GLN A 201 -0.99 0.04 -13.14
CA GLN A 201 -0.23 -0.79 -14.07
C GLN A 201 -0.44 -2.27 -13.77
N ASN A 202 -0.69 -3.04 -14.83
CA ASN A 202 -0.61 -4.49 -14.78
C ASN A 202 0.85 -4.91 -15.02
N ILE A 203 1.35 -5.83 -14.21
CA ILE A 203 2.68 -6.40 -14.32
C ILE A 203 2.52 -7.89 -14.57
N LYS A 204 3.27 -8.42 -15.53
CA LYS A 204 3.42 -9.85 -15.75
C LYS A 204 4.84 -10.12 -16.23
N ASP A 205 5.67 -10.68 -15.35
CA ASP A 205 7.02 -11.11 -15.69
C ASP A 205 6.94 -12.16 -16.83
N ALA A 206 7.80 -12.03 -17.84
CA ALA A 206 7.81 -12.93 -18.99
C ALA A 206 8.08 -14.38 -18.57
N ASN A 207 8.80 -14.59 -17.47
CA ASN A 207 9.16 -15.90 -16.93
C ASN A 207 8.26 -16.34 -15.75
N LEU A 208 7.13 -15.66 -15.52
CA LEU A 208 6.26 -15.91 -14.36
C LEU A 208 5.88 -17.39 -14.20
N SER A 209 5.51 -18.08 -15.29
CA SER A 209 5.14 -19.50 -15.28
C SER A 209 6.27 -20.39 -14.76
N GLN A 210 7.49 -20.13 -15.24
CA GLN A 210 8.69 -20.87 -14.87
C GLN A 210 9.09 -20.59 -13.41
N LEU A 211 9.00 -19.34 -12.99
CA LEU A 211 9.28 -18.94 -11.61
C LEU A 211 8.35 -19.68 -10.62
N LEU A 212 7.05 -19.70 -10.92
CA LEU A 212 6.04 -20.29 -10.03
C LEU A 212 5.97 -21.81 -10.11
N SER A 213 6.41 -22.44 -11.21
CA SER A 213 6.41 -23.91 -11.33
C SER A 213 7.43 -24.60 -10.43
N HIS A 214 8.45 -23.87 -9.96
CA HIS A 214 9.56 -24.43 -9.18
C HIS A 214 9.53 -24.06 -7.69
N ASP A 215 8.51 -23.34 -7.22
CA ASP A 215 8.45 -22.83 -5.86
C ASP A 215 7.00 -22.80 -5.33
N THR A 216 6.81 -22.39 -4.08
CA THR A 216 5.51 -22.28 -3.42
C THR A 216 5.08 -20.82 -3.34
N LEU A 217 3.85 -20.54 -3.78
CA LEU A 217 3.18 -19.27 -3.52
C LEU A 217 2.59 -19.27 -2.11
N TYR A 218 3.14 -18.46 -1.20
CA TYR A 218 2.61 -18.31 0.15
C TYR A 218 1.49 -17.26 0.16
N VAL A 219 0.35 -17.61 0.73
CA VAL A 219 -0.88 -16.80 0.69
C VAL A 219 -1.33 -16.50 2.12
N PRO A 220 -1.35 -15.22 2.53
CA PRO A 220 -1.88 -14.85 3.85
C PRO A 220 -3.38 -15.13 3.97
N LYS A 221 -3.78 -15.99 4.90
CA LYS A 221 -5.19 -16.33 5.16
C LYS A 221 -6.03 -15.09 5.49
N ARG A 222 -5.48 -14.15 6.25
CA ARG A 222 -6.15 -12.90 6.64
C ARG A 222 -6.55 -11.99 5.48
N LEU A 223 -6.01 -12.18 4.28
CA LEU A 223 -6.41 -11.44 3.09
C LEU A 223 -7.61 -12.08 2.39
N LEU A 224 -7.99 -13.30 2.75
CA LEU A 224 -9.11 -14.02 2.16
C LEU A 224 -10.43 -13.61 2.81
N ILE A 225 -10.77 -12.33 2.68
CA ILE A 225 -12.00 -11.75 3.21
C ILE A 225 -13.00 -11.54 2.07
N GLN A 226 -14.25 -11.91 2.29
CA GLN A 226 -15.37 -11.56 1.45
C GLN A 226 -16.15 -10.40 2.06
N TYR A 227 -16.37 -9.37 1.26
CA TYR A 227 -17.09 -8.17 1.63
C TYR A 227 -18.44 -8.07 0.92
N ASN A 228 -19.45 -7.60 1.62
CA ASN A 228 -20.73 -7.19 1.05
C ASN A 228 -20.86 -5.67 1.12
N SER A 229 -20.84 -5.01 -0.05
CA SER A 229 -20.90 -3.54 -0.14
C SER A 229 -22.21 -2.90 0.31
N PHE A 230 -23.31 -3.67 0.33
CA PHE A 230 -24.61 -3.15 0.75
C PHE A 230 -24.78 -3.21 2.27
N THR A 231 -24.27 -4.27 2.90
CA THR A 231 -24.46 -4.49 4.35
C THR A 231 -23.25 -4.08 5.18
N GLY A 232 -22.10 -3.83 4.55
CA GLY A 232 -20.83 -3.58 5.24
C GLY A 232 -20.25 -4.82 5.92
N LYS A 233 -20.89 -5.99 5.79
CA LYS A 233 -20.45 -7.22 6.46
C LYS A 233 -19.23 -7.82 5.77
N GLU A 234 -18.29 -8.27 6.60
CA GLU A 234 -17.11 -9.02 6.20
C GLU A 234 -17.20 -10.44 6.78
N LYS A 235 -16.75 -11.42 6.00
CA LYS A 235 -16.63 -12.81 6.45
C LYS A 235 -15.41 -13.45 5.80
N ASP A 236 -14.86 -14.47 6.43
CA ASP A 236 -13.82 -15.27 5.81
C ASP A 236 -14.35 -15.88 4.52
N LYS A 237 -13.50 -15.83 3.50
CA LYS A 237 -13.77 -16.43 2.22
C LYS A 237 -13.36 -17.90 2.27
N GLU A 238 -14.15 -18.74 1.60
CA GLU A 238 -13.78 -20.14 1.37
C GLU A 238 -12.38 -20.26 0.73
N GLU A 239 -11.59 -21.20 1.26
CA GLU A 239 -10.22 -21.49 0.81
C GLU A 239 -10.15 -21.93 -0.67
N ASN A 240 -11.30 -22.31 -1.26
CA ASN A 240 -11.44 -22.76 -2.65
C ASN A 240 -11.14 -21.69 -3.72
N VAL A 241 -10.93 -20.42 -3.35
CA VAL A 241 -10.57 -19.35 -4.31
C VAL A 241 -9.29 -19.65 -5.08
N PHE A 242 -8.39 -20.46 -4.53
CA PHE A 242 -7.17 -20.93 -5.20
C PHE A 242 -7.34 -22.24 -5.96
N GLY A 243 -8.54 -22.84 -6.03
CA GLY A 243 -8.78 -24.10 -6.75
C GLY A 243 -8.48 -24.05 -8.25
N SER A 244 -8.43 -22.86 -8.85
CA SER A 244 -8.05 -22.61 -10.24
C SER A 244 -6.57 -22.27 -10.45
N TYR A 245 -5.78 -22.17 -9.37
CA TYR A 245 -4.34 -21.92 -9.44
C TYR A 245 -3.59 -23.21 -9.81
N ARG A 246 -2.63 -23.09 -10.73
CA ARG A 246 -1.99 -24.27 -11.35
C ARG A 246 -0.75 -24.79 -10.62
N TYR A 247 -0.14 -23.98 -9.76
CA TYR A 247 1.14 -24.29 -9.12
C TYR A 247 0.97 -24.53 -7.62
N LYS A 248 2.08 -24.87 -6.94
CA LYS A 248 2.08 -25.09 -5.49
C LYS A 248 1.76 -23.78 -4.77
N TYR A 249 0.82 -23.83 -3.85
CA TYR A 249 0.52 -22.72 -2.95
C TYR A 249 0.29 -23.23 -1.53
N ARG A 250 0.46 -22.35 -0.55
CA ARG A 250 0.16 -22.62 0.85
C ARG A 250 -0.56 -21.45 1.48
N LEU A 251 -1.76 -21.70 2.00
CA LEU A 251 -2.46 -20.74 2.84
C LEU A 251 -1.80 -20.71 4.23
N CYS A 252 -1.38 -19.54 4.69
CA CYS A 252 -0.59 -19.37 5.91
C CYS A 252 -1.23 -18.34 6.84
N THR A 253 -1.16 -18.59 8.14
CA THR A 253 -1.35 -17.58 9.20
C THR A 253 -0.18 -16.60 9.22
N ASP A 254 -0.34 -15.46 9.90
CA ASP A 254 0.74 -14.48 10.04
C ASP A 254 1.97 -15.04 10.77
N ALA A 255 1.75 -15.91 11.76
CA ALA A 255 2.82 -16.58 12.48
C ALA A 255 3.61 -17.54 11.57
N GLU A 256 2.92 -18.32 10.73
CA GLU A 256 3.57 -19.19 9.74
C GLU A 256 4.35 -18.37 8.70
N LEU A 257 3.77 -17.27 8.21
CA LEU A 257 4.47 -16.38 7.27
C LEU A 257 5.73 -15.80 7.91
N TYR A 258 5.64 -15.30 9.14
CA TYR A 258 6.80 -14.78 9.86
C TYR A 258 7.88 -15.85 10.02
N GLN A 259 7.51 -17.06 10.42
CA GLN A 259 8.43 -18.19 10.52
C GLN A 259 9.11 -18.49 9.17
N ILE A 260 8.36 -18.52 8.07
CA ILE A 260 8.87 -18.84 6.73
C ILE A 260 9.82 -17.78 6.18
N PHE A 261 9.47 -16.50 6.34
CA PHE A 261 10.16 -15.38 5.68
C PHE A 261 11.20 -14.69 6.56
N GLU A 262 10.96 -14.60 7.88
CA GLU A 262 11.82 -13.85 8.80
C GLU A 262 12.77 -14.75 9.60
N VAL A 263 12.31 -15.96 9.96
CA VAL A 263 13.10 -16.91 10.77
C VAL A 263 13.87 -17.90 9.88
N GLU A 264 13.15 -18.67 9.07
CA GLU A 264 13.72 -19.73 8.23
C GLU A 264 14.31 -19.20 6.92
N LYS A 265 13.92 -17.99 6.50
CA LYS A 265 14.36 -17.32 5.27
C LYS A 265 14.29 -18.21 4.02
N ARG A 266 13.29 -19.11 3.96
CA ARG A 266 13.07 -20.05 2.85
C ARG A 266 11.93 -19.65 1.92
N GLY A 267 11.11 -18.68 2.32
CA GLY A 267 10.04 -18.16 1.46
C GLY A 267 10.58 -17.26 0.35
N ARG A 268 10.01 -17.38 -0.86
CA ARG A 268 10.31 -16.50 -1.99
C ARG A 268 9.10 -15.74 -2.50
N PHE A 269 8.01 -16.44 -2.82
CA PHE A 269 6.84 -15.82 -3.43
C PHE A 269 5.74 -15.55 -2.41
N LEU A 270 5.33 -14.29 -2.30
CA LEU A 270 4.23 -13.86 -1.44
C LEU A 270 3.08 -13.33 -2.29
N PHE A 271 1.88 -13.88 -2.07
CA PHE A 271 0.65 -13.32 -2.62
C PHE A 271 0.16 -12.17 -1.74
N GLU A 272 -0.28 -11.09 -2.38
CA GLU A 272 -1.01 -10.00 -1.73
C GLU A 272 -2.26 -9.66 -2.53
N TYR A 273 -3.36 -9.43 -1.82
CA TYR A 273 -4.58 -8.89 -2.36
C TYR A 273 -4.97 -7.69 -1.50
N VAL A 274 -5.17 -6.56 -2.15
CA VAL A 274 -5.58 -5.31 -1.51
C VAL A 274 -6.85 -4.81 -2.17
N LYS A 275 -7.86 -4.53 -1.35
CA LYS A 275 -9.14 -3.99 -1.79
C LYS A 275 -9.30 -2.55 -1.27
N SER A 276 -9.75 -1.66 -2.15
CA SER A 276 -10.29 -0.35 -1.80
C SER A 276 -11.83 -0.42 -1.65
N SER A 277 -12.57 0.69 -1.66
CA SER A 277 -14.03 0.60 -1.60
C SER A 277 -14.68 -0.02 -2.84
N THR A 278 -14.11 0.18 -4.03
CA THR A 278 -14.65 -0.37 -5.28
C THR A 278 -13.68 -1.22 -6.07
N ASP A 279 -12.38 -1.08 -5.84
CA ASP A 279 -11.35 -1.68 -6.69
C ASP A 279 -10.52 -2.72 -5.93
N LYS A 280 -9.74 -3.49 -6.67
CA LYS A 280 -8.74 -4.37 -6.08
C LYS A 280 -7.44 -4.44 -6.87
N PHE A 281 -6.40 -4.82 -6.15
CA PHE A 281 -5.09 -5.17 -6.64
C PHE A 281 -4.76 -6.59 -6.21
N VAL A 282 -4.24 -7.40 -7.13
CA VAL A 282 -3.71 -8.73 -6.87
C VAL A 282 -2.25 -8.73 -7.28
N THR A 283 -1.35 -8.99 -6.35
CA THR A 283 0.10 -8.89 -6.54
C THR A 283 0.77 -10.19 -6.12
N VAL A 284 1.81 -10.60 -6.86
CA VAL A 284 2.77 -11.61 -6.40
C VAL A 284 4.14 -10.95 -6.31
N TYR A 285 4.70 -10.95 -5.13
CA TYR A 285 6.04 -10.46 -4.85
C TYR A 285 7.04 -11.61 -4.94
N ASP A 286 8.16 -11.37 -5.62
CA ASP A 286 9.38 -12.15 -5.49
C ASP A 286 10.27 -11.44 -4.47
N LEU A 287 10.30 -11.95 -3.24
CA LEU A 287 11.06 -11.35 -2.14
C LEU A 287 12.57 -11.57 -2.26
N LYS A 288 13.00 -12.56 -3.06
CA LYS A 288 14.41 -12.76 -3.39
C LYS A 288 14.91 -11.65 -4.32
N GLU A 289 14.14 -11.37 -5.36
CA GLU A 289 14.45 -10.33 -6.35
C GLU A 289 13.91 -8.94 -5.95
N LYS A 290 13.22 -8.83 -4.80
CA LYS A 290 12.63 -7.61 -4.26
C LYS A 290 11.79 -6.83 -5.29
N LYS A 291 10.94 -7.54 -6.04
CA LYS A 291 10.06 -6.98 -7.09
C LYS A 291 8.68 -7.63 -7.11
N ALA A 292 7.70 -6.94 -7.68
CA ALA A 292 6.45 -7.56 -8.10
C ALA A 292 6.66 -8.29 -9.44
N VAL A 293 6.41 -9.60 -9.48
CA VAL A 293 6.48 -10.42 -10.71
C VAL A 293 5.12 -10.58 -11.38
N TYR A 294 4.05 -10.30 -10.63
CA TYR A 294 2.69 -10.19 -11.14
C TYR A 294 1.97 -9.08 -10.41
N ARG A 295 1.19 -8.28 -11.12
CA ARG A 295 0.24 -7.32 -10.57
C ARG A 295 -0.95 -7.21 -11.51
N HIS A 296 -2.15 -7.32 -10.98
CA HIS A 296 -3.36 -7.06 -11.72
C HIS A 296 -4.27 -6.10 -10.96
N TYR A 297 -4.63 -5.00 -11.61
CA TYR A 297 -5.63 -4.06 -11.12
C TYR A 297 -6.97 -4.34 -11.78
N ALA A 298 -8.03 -4.40 -10.97
CA ALA A 298 -9.40 -4.57 -11.44
C ALA A 298 -10.33 -3.48 -10.85
N PRO A 299 -10.81 -2.52 -11.66
CA PRO A 299 -11.76 -1.51 -11.21
C PRO A 299 -13.16 -2.11 -10.99
N MET A 300 -13.93 -1.53 -10.08
CA MET A 300 -15.32 -1.96 -9.76
C MET A 300 -15.43 -3.46 -9.46
N SER A 301 -14.40 -4.02 -8.87
CA SER A 301 -14.37 -5.40 -8.42
C SER A 301 -13.61 -5.44 -7.12
N TYR A 302 -14.33 -5.45 -6.01
CA TYR A 302 -13.71 -5.44 -4.69
C TYR A 302 -13.34 -6.84 -4.21
N ASN A 303 -14.19 -7.87 -4.35
CA ASN A 303 -13.89 -9.23 -3.86
C ASN A 303 -12.89 -10.00 -4.75
N LEU A 304 -11.95 -10.71 -4.13
CA LEU A 304 -11.12 -11.72 -4.79
C LEU A 304 -12.01 -12.85 -5.36
N LYS A 305 -11.67 -13.44 -6.50
CA LYS A 305 -12.41 -14.49 -7.22
C LYS A 305 -11.40 -15.47 -7.83
N GLY A 306 -11.81 -16.72 -8.07
CA GLY A 306 -10.90 -17.73 -8.65
C GLY A 306 -10.36 -17.36 -10.03
N LYS A 307 -11.11 -16.57 -10.82
CA LYS A 307 -10.61 -16.03 -12.09
C LYS A 307 -9.38 -15.14 -11.92
N ASP A 308 -9.29 -14.37 -10.83
CA ASP A 308 -8.17 -13.46 -10.61
C ASP A 308 -6.89 -14.26 -10.37
N VAL A 309 -7.00 -15.34 -9.60
CA VAL A 309 -5.89 -16.25 -9.30
C VAL A 309 -5.51 -17.09 -10.53
N SER A 310 -6.49 -17.46 -11.36
CA SER A 310 -6.23 -18.24 -12.59
C SER A 310 -5.35 -17.53 -13.63
N PHE A 311 -5.25 -16.20 -13.53
CA PHE A 311 -4.40 -15.39 -14.39
C PHE A 311 -2.94 -15.32 -13.92
N ILE A 312 -2.64 -15.82 -12.72
CA ILE A 312 -1.28 -15.95 -12.19
C ILE A 312 -0.65 -17.21 -12.78
N ARG A 313 -0.25 -17.10 -14.05
CA ARG A 313 0.35 -18.20 -14.82
C ARG A 313 1.24 -17.70 -15.93
#